data_AF-A0A7C6SPS7-F1
#
_entry.id   AF-A0A7C6SPS7-F1
#
_cell.length_a   1.000
_cell.length_b   1.000
_cell.length_c   1.000
_cell.angle_alpha   90.00
_cell.angle_beta   90.00
_cell.angle_gamma   90.00
#
_symmetry.space_group_name_H-M   'P 1'
#
loop_
_entity.id
_entity.type
_entity.pdbx_description
1 polymer ?
#
loop_
_entity_poly.entity_id
_entity_poly.type
_entity_poly.pdbx_seq_one_letter_code
_entity_poly.pdbx_strand_id
1 'polypeptide(L)' 'MKITQVICSAGRTGFYFDDQKAIKAGAKSDGSLYVGEPKTPGFTRIRQAGESISVQ' A
#
# COMPACT_ATOMS: atom_id res chain seq x y z
N MET A 1 26.17 -25.26 9.93
CA MET A 1 24.71 -25.05 9.95
C MET A 1 24.29 -24.43 8.61
N LYS A 2 23.17 -24.84 8.01
CA LYS A 2 22.63 -24.28 6.75
C LYS A 2 21.12 -24.11 6.86
N ILE A 3 20.57 -23.09 6.19
CA ILE A 3 19.12 -22.89 6.04
C ILE A 3 18.60 -23.98 5.08
N THR A 4 17.55 -24.70 5.47
CA THR A 4 16.95 -25.79 4.67
C THR A 4 15.60 -25.42 4.07
N GLN A 5 14.98 -24.34 4.53
CA GLN A 5 13.66 -23.90 4.11
C GLN A 5 13.52 -22.40 4.32
N VAL A 6 12.72 -21.76 3.46
CA VAL A 6 12.27 -20.37 3.60
C VAL A 6 10.76 -20.36 3.39
N ILE A 7 10.03 -19.68 4.27
CA ILE A 7 8.58 -19.50 4.13
C ILE A 7 8.26 -18.01 4.00
N CYS A 8 7.43 -17.67 3.03
CA CYS A 8 6.88 -16.34 2.84
C CYS A 8 5.37 -16.34 3.12
N SER A 9 4.89 -15.38 3.90
CA SER A 9 3.46 -15.17 4.15
C SER A 9 3.07 -13.71 4.00
N ALA A 10 1.86 -13.46 3.49
CA ALA A 10 1.34 -12.11 3.31
C ALA A 10 0.93 -11.50 4.67
N GLY A 11 1.12 -10.19 4.80
CA GLY A 11 0.79 -9.44 6.00
C GLY A 11 0.22 -8.06 5.70
N ARG A 12 -0.24 -7.38 6.76
CA ARG A 12 -0.63 -5.97 6.73
C ARG A 12 0.37 -5.14 7.51
N THR A 13 0.52 -3.88 7.13
CA THR A 13 1.36 -2.92 7.85
C THR A 13 0.49 -2.06 8.77
N GLY A 14 1.13 -1.25 9.61
CA GLY A 14 0.43 -0.31 10.51
C GLY A 14 -0.19 0.89 9.82
N PHE A 15 -0.07 1.03 8.49
CA PHE A 15 -0.60 2.17 7.75
C PHE A 15 -1.00 1.80 6.31
N TYR A 16 -1.22 2.82 5.48
CA TYR A 16 -1.69 2.71 4.10
C TYR A 16 -0.61 3.07 3.10
N PHE A 17 -0.73 2.54 1.89
CA PHE A 17 -0.06 3.12 0.73
C PHE A 17 -0.95 4.24 0.20
N ASP A 18 -0.39 5.44 0.17
CA ASP A 18 -1.05 6.63 -0.35
C ASP A 18 -0.36 7.12 -1.62
N ASP A 19 -1.14 7.35 -2.66
CA ASP A 19 -0.69 7.96 -3.90
C ASP A 19 -0.43 9.45 -3.68
N GLN A 20 0.79 9.74 -3.25
CA GLN A 20 1.21 11.11 -2.97
C GLN A 20 1.06 12.03 -4.19
N LYS A 21 1.22 11.51 -5.41
CA LYS A 21 1.08 12.30 -6.64
C LYS A 21 -0.37 12.70 -6.88
N ALA A 22 -1.31 11.79 -6.65
CA ALA A 22 -2.74 12.11 -6.72
C ALA A 22 -3.15 13.11 -5.63
N ILE A 23 -2.70 12.90 -4.38
CA ILE A 23 -3.00 13.79 -3.25
C ILE A 23 -2.46 15.21 -3.49
N LYS A 24 -1.18 15.34 -3.87
CA LYS A 24 -0.57 16.65 -4.19
C LYS A 24 -1.22 17.34 -5.39
N ALA A 25 -1.85 16.58 -6.28
CA ALA A 25 -2.59 17.12 -7.41
C ALA A 25 -4.05 17.44 -7.09
N GLY A 26 -4.43 17.47 -5.80
CA GLY A 26 -5.73 17.96 -5.34
C GLY A 26 -6.79 16.90 -5.12
N ALA A 27 -6.43 15.62 -4.95
CA ALA A 27 -7.40 14.60 -4.56
C ALA A 27 -8.09 15.00 -3.24
N LYS A 28 -9.41 14.91 -3.21
CA LYS A 28 -10.22 15.35 -2.06
C LYS A 28 -10.33 14.22 -1.04
N SER A 29 -10.21 14.54 0.24
CA SER A 29 -10.49 13.59 1.31
C SER A 29 -11.99 13.30 1.41
N ASP A 30 -12.33 12.05 1.63
CA ASP A 30 -13.68 11.58 1.97
C ASP A 30 -13.58 10.60 3.15
N GLY A 31 -13.86 11.11 4.35
CA GLY A 31 -13.54 10.41 5.59
C GLY A 31 -12.06 10.02 5.67
N SER A 32 -11.79 8.72 5.82
CA SER A 32 -10.42 8.17 5.83
C SER A 32 -9.86 7.84 4.45
N LEU A 33 -10.61 8.09 3.37
CA LEU A 33 -10.22 7.80 1.98
C LEU A 33 -10.00 9.10 1.18
N TYR A 34 -9.65 8.94 -0.09
CA TYR A 34 -9.55 10.01 -1.07
C TYR A 34 -10.40 9.67 -2.30
N VAL A 35 -10.98 10.69 -2.91
CA VAL A 35 -11.79 10.60 -4.14
C VAL A 35 -10.99 11.09 -5.34
N GLY A 36 -11.13 10.36 -6.45
CA GLY A 36 -10.49 10.62 -7.73
C GLY A 36 -9.68 9.43 -8.22
N GLU A 37 -8.91 9.66 -9.28
CA GLU A 37 -8.09 8.63 -9.92
C GLU A 37 -6.65 8.61 -9.38
N PRO A 38 -6.06 7.42 -9.15
CA PRO A 38 -4.64 7.29 -8.87
C PRO A 38 -3.81 7.80 -10.07
N LYS A 39 -2.68 8.43 -9.78
CA LYS A 39 -1.73 9.00 -10.73
C LYS A 39 -0.38 8.30 -10.73
N THR A 40 -0.12 7.46 -9.74
CA THR A 40 1.12 6.68 -9.61
C THR A 40 0.90 5.26 -10.14
N PRO A 41 1.72 4.79 -11.11
CA PRO A 41 1.61 3.42 -11.61
C PRO A 41 1.66 2.37 -10.49
N GLY A 42 0.81 1.36 -10.58
CA GLY A 42 0.67 0.30 -9.57
C GLY A 42 -0.37 0.60 -8.47
N PHE A 43 -0.80 1.85 -8.31
CA PHE A 43 -1.94 2.17 -7.45
C PHE A 43 -3.25 1.91 -8.19
N THR A 44 -4.18 1.23 -7.53
CA THR A 44 -5.55 1.02 -8.03
C THR A 44 -6.57 1.90 -7.32
N ARG A 45 -6.17 2.52 -6.20
CA ARG A 45 -6.90 3.53 -5.44
C ARG A 45 -5.92 4.53 -4.87
N ILE A 46 -6.35 5.77 -4.62
CA ILE A 46 -5.48 6.82 -4.06
C ILE A 46 -4.97 6.44 -2.66
N ARG A 47 -5.79 5.78 -1.85
CA ARG A 47 -5.38 5.13 -0.61
C ARG A 47 -5.74 3.65 -0.68
N GLN A 48 -4.76 2.79 -0.44
CA GLN A 48 -4.94 1.34 -0.38
C GLN A 48 -4.23 0.76 0.85
N ALA A 49 -4.64 -0.43 1.29
CA ALA A 49 -4.06 -1.04 2.48
C ALA A 49 -2.56 -1.26 2.30
N GLY A 50 -1.79 -0.99 3.36
CA GLY A 50 -0.37 -1.35 3.39
C GLY A 50 -0.20 -2.86 3.50
N GLU A 51 0.72 -3.40 2.72
CA GLU A 51 0.99 -4.83 2.61
C GLU A 51 2.45 -5.12 2.99
N SER A 52 2.67 -6.30 3.55
CA SER A 52 4.00 -6.80 3.93
C SER A 52 4.14 -8.28 3.59
N ILE A 53 5.39 -8.76 3.63
CA ILE A 53 5.71 -10.18 3.51
C ILE A 53 6.58 -10.55 4.71
N SER A 54 6.13 -11.50 5.52
CA SER A 54 6.96 -12.10 6.57
C SER A 54 7.83 -13.19 5.97
N VAL A 55 9.12 -13.16 6.32
CA VAL A 55 10.12 -14.17 5.92
C VAL A 55 10.52 -14.95 7.18
N GLN A 56 10.37 -16.28 7.12
CA GLN A 56 10.61 -17.20 8.24
C GLN A 56 11.66 -18.23 7.87
#